data_AF-A0A943GII1-F1
#
_entry.id   AF-A0A943GII1-F1
#
_cell.length_a   1.000
_cell.length_b   1.000
_cell.length_c   1.000
_cell.angle_alpha   90.00
_cell.angle_beta   90.00
_cell.angle_gamma   90.00
#
_symmetry.space_group_name_H-M   'P 1'
#
loop_
_entity.id
_entity.type
_entity.pdbx_description
1 polymer ?
#
loop_
_entity_poly.entity_id
_entity_poly.type
_entity_poly.pdbx_seq_one_letter_code
_entity_poly.pdbx_strand_id
1 'polypeptide(L)'
;MIKIKHNLDANKFKWLWCKYVQAGNDEKHCTNSLKGKYSKKFSKHNENFNNETTIIFDEQPEDTFKAIYICGVISKGYSAKKNYPHNVHLAIVPKKGARCLYQFEEWTIEIEDGMISIIPEIEELPEKYQDLPEQYVTCRIFRWAIGYFFS
;
A
#
# COMPACT_ATOMS: atom_id res chain seq x y z
N MET A 1 17.94 0.78 -0.76
CA MET A 1 16.82 1.59 -1.33
C MET A 1 15.85 0.68 -2.05
N ILE A 2 14.56 0.75 -1.69
CA ILE A 2 13.55 -0.15 -2.27
C ILE A 2 13.39 0.16 -3.76
N LYS A 3 13.42 -0.90 -4.57
CA LYS A 3 13.12 -0.88 -6.00
C LYS A 3 12.04 -1.91 -6.29
N ILE A 4 11.13 -1.59 -7.19
CA ILE A 4 10.15 -2.53 -7.69
C ILE A 4 10.15 -2.61 -9.21
N LYS A 5 9.69 -3.76 -9.72
CA LYS A 5 9.27 -3.94 -11.10
C LYS A 5 7.85 -4.49 -11.10
N HIS A 6 6.92 -3.87 -11.80
CA HIS A 6 5.50 -4.22 -11.75
C HIS A 6 4.86 -4.43 -13.12
N ASN A 7 3.69 -5.05 -13.17
CA ASN A 7 2.84 -5.10 -14.35
C ASN A 7 1.53 -4.31 -14.21
N LEU A 8 1.39 -3.50 -13.15
CA LEU A 8 0.19 -2.69 -12.90
C LEU A 8 -0.14 -1.80 -14.10
N ASP A 9 -1.41 -1.78 -14.50
CA ASP A 9 -1.94 -0.87 -15.52
C ASP A 9 -2.78 0.22 -14.84
N ALA A 10 -2.25 1.45 -14.80
CA ALA A 10 -2.90 2.60 -14.19
C ALA A 10 -4.33 2.82 -14.71
N ASN A 11 -4.66 2.43 -15.94
CA ASN A 11 -6.00 2.59 -16.52
C ASN A 11 -7.05 1.69 -15.87
N LYS A 12 -6.65 0.56 -15.27
CA LYS A 12 -7.58 -0.34 -14.54
C LYS A 12 -7.97 0.18 -13.16
N PHE A 13 -7.25 1.16 -12.64
CA PHE A 13 -7.47 1.70 -11.31
C PHE A 13 -8.20 3.04 -11.34
N LYS A 14 -9.18 3.22 -10.46
CA LYS A 14 -9.82 4.51 -10.17
C LYS A 14 -8.83 5.42 -9.45
N TRP A 15 -8.07 4.86 -8.51
CA TRP A 15 -6.96 5.50 -7.83
C TRP A 15 -5.78 4.55 -7.77
N LEU A 16 -4.58 5.04 -8.04
CA LEU A 16 -3.35 4.29 -7.88
C LEU A 16 -2.30 5.23 -7.31
N TRP A 17 -1.79 4.91 -6.14
CA TRP A 17 -0.81 5.73 -5.44
C TRP A 17 0.03 4.87 -4.51
N CYS A 18 1.21 5.38 -4.16
CA CYS A 18 1.91 4.91 -2.99
C CYS A 18 2.31 6.07 -2.06
N LYS A 19 2.64 5.73 -0.82
CA LYS A 19 3.06 6.67 0.21
C LYS A 19 4.34 6.20 0.87
N TYR A 20 5.29 7.12 1.03
CA TYR A 20 6.45 6.99 1.91
C TYR A 20 5.95 7.18 3.35
N VAL A 21 5.58 6.08 4.01
CA VAL A 21 4.93 6.10 5.32
C VAL A 21 5.97 6.35 6.40
N GLN A 22 5.72 7.35 7.25
CA GLN A 22 6.62 7.77 8.32
C GLN A 22 6.09 7.37 9.70
N ALA A 23 4.77 7.40 9.87
CA ALA A 23 4.08 7.07 11.12
C ALA A 23 2.62 6.72 10.86
N GLY A 24 1.99 6.06 11.84
CA GLY A 24 0.56 5.81 11.86
C GLY A 24 -0.24 6.93 12.55
N ASN A 25 -1.55 6.93 12.34
CA ASN A 25 -2.54 7.69 13.08
C ASN A 25 -3.77 6.82 13.31
N ASP A 26 -3.94 6.28 14.52
CA ASP A 26 -5.02 5.38 14.86
C ASP A 26 -6.36 6.09 15.10
N GLU A 27 -6.39 7.42 15.15
CA GLU A 27 -7.62 8.22 15.20
C GLU A 27 -8.29 8.41 13.82
N LYS A 28 -7.66 7.95 12.74
CA LYS A 28 -8.14 8.10 11.36
C LYS A 28 -8.13 6.74 10.66
N HIS A 29 -9.07 6.53 9.74
CA HIS A 29 -9.08 5.34 8.87
C HIS A 29 -8.61 5.65 7.45
N CYS A 30 -8.44 4.59 6.65
CA CYS A 30 -8.02 4.67 5.25
C CYS A 30 -6.70 5.44 5.10
N THR A 31 -6.50 6.20 4.03
CA THR A 31 -5.23 6.86 3.74
C THR A 31 -4.79 7.88 4.79
N ASN A 32 -5.73 8.42 5.57
CA ASN A 32 -5.45 9.36 6.66
C ASN A 32 -4.84 8.68 7.90
N SER A 33 -4.93 7.35 8.01
CA SER A 33 -4.21 6.57 9.02
C SER A 33 -2.70 6.53 8.78
N LEU A 34 -2.24 6.89 7.57
CA LEU A 34 -0.84 6.91 7.21
C LEU A 34 -0.33 8.34 7.15
N LYS A 35 0.72 8.67 7.91
CA LYS A 35 1.46 9.94 7.78
C LYS A 35 2.62 9.75 6.81
N GLY A 36 2.85 10.73 5.93
CA GLY A 36 3.92 10.66 4.93
C GLY A 36 3.58 11.36 3.62
N LYS A 37 4.53 11.35 2.68
CA LYS A 37 4.37 11.95 1.35
C LYS A 37 3.97 10.90 0.31
N TYR A 38 3.14 11.29 -0.64
CA TYR A 38 2.83 10.45 -1.80
C TYR A 38 4.01 10.43 -2.77
N SER A 39 4.22 9.29 -3.43
CA SER A 39 5.14 9.19 -4.56
C SER A 39 4.54 9.86 -5.80
N LYS A 40 5.37 10.60 -6.53
CA LYS A 40 5.02 11.09 -7.88
C LYS A 40 5.34 10.02 -8.92
N LYS A 41 6.40 9.23 -8.71
CA LYS A 41 6.78 8.11 -9.59
C LYS A 41 5.72 7.02 -9.63
N PHE A 42 5.26 6.56 -8.46
CA PHE A 42 4.18 5.58 -8.33
C PHE A 42 2.84 6.30 -8.16
N SER A 43 2.25 6.70 -9.26
CA SER A 43 0.96 7.42 -9.28
C SER A 43 0.21 7.16 -10.57
N LYS A 44 -1.11 7.06 -10.49
CA LYS A 44 -2.00 7.05 -11.67
C LYS A 44 -1.78 8.28 -12.57
N HIS A 45 -1.33 9.39 -11.98
CA HIS A 45 -1.13 10.66 -12.68
C HIS A 45 0.26 10.79 -13.29
N ASN A 46 1.15 9.81 -13.11
CA ASN A 46 2.41 9.76 -13.84
C ASN A 46 2.13 9.21 -15.25
N GLU A 47 2.30 10.05 -16.28
CA GLU A 47 2.08 9.71 -17.69
C GLU A 47 2.94 8.54 -18.16
N ASN A 48 4.10 8.35 -17.54
CA ASN A 48 5.02 7.27 -17.86
C ASN A 48 4.78 5.99 -17.04
N PHE A 49 3.84 5.95 -16.10
CA PHE A 49 3.67 4.82 -15.18
C PHE A 49 3.51 3.47 -15.88
N ASN A 50 2.77 3.44 -16.99
CA ASN A 50 2.54 2.21 -17.74
C ASN A 50 3.73 1.81 -18.63
N ASN A 51 4.61 2.75 -18.98
CA ASN A 51 5.77 2.52 -19.85
C ASN A 51 7.05 2.25 -19.05
N GLU A 52 7.17 2.88 -17.88
CA GLU A 52 8.29 2.76 -16.93
C GLU A 52 7.87 1.91 -15.74
N THR A 53 7.88 0.59 -15.94
CA THR A 53 7.42 -0.39 -14.95
C THR A 53 8.42 -0.67 -13.82
N THR A 54 9.61 -0.07 -13.90
CA THR A 54 10.63 -0.15 -12.83
C THR A 54 10.65 1.16 -12.06
N ILE A 55 10.35 1.10 -10.77
CA ILE A 55 10.31 2.26 -9.89
C ILE A 55 11.35 2.10 -8.78
N ILE A 56 12.22 3.09 -8.65
CA ILE A 56 13.14 3.24 -7.53
C ILE A 56 12.52 4.28 -6.58
N PHE A 57 12.33 3.91 -5.31
CA PHE A 57 11.75 4.78 -4.28
C PHE A 57 12.83 5.67 -3.66
N ASP A 58 13.26 6.68 -4.43
CA ASP A 58 14.35 7.63 -4.11
C ASP A 58 13.85 9.08 -3.87
N GLU A 59 12.53 9.31 -3.88
CA GLU A 59 12.00 10.68 -3.79
C GLU A 59 12.08 11.24 -2.37
N GLN A 60 12.26 10.38 -1.36
CA GLN A 60 12.52 10.74 0.03
C GLN A 60 13.81 10.04 0.49
N PRO A 61 14.59 10.64 1.41
CA PRO A 61 15.76 9.98 1.98
C PRO A 61 15.39 8.68 2.72
N GLU A 62 16.25 7.65 2.63
CA GLU A 62 15.97 6.28 3.09
C GLU A 62 15.66 6.18 4.59
N ASP A 63 16.17 7.10 5.39
CA ASP A 63 15.97 7.20 6.84
C ASP A 63 14.70 7.97 7.24
N THR A 64 14.01 8.60 6.29
CA THR A 64 12.83 9.45 6.57
C THR A 64 11.49 8.74 6.49
N PHE A 65 11.46 7.46 6.10
CA PHE A 65 10.25 6.65 6.03
C PHE A 65 10.50 5.24 6.58
N LYS A 66 9.44 4.60 7.06
CA LYS A 66 9.45 3.25 7.64
C LYS A 66 8.97 2.18 6.68
N ALA A 67 8.12 2.56 5.73
CA ALA A 67 7.60 1.66 4.71
C ALA A 67 7.13 2.42 3.46
N ILE A 68 6.98 1.69 2.36
CA ILE A 68 6.18 2.10 1.20
C ILE A 68 4.83 1.41 1.29
N TYR A 69 3.74 2.17 1.25
CA TYR A 69 2.40 1.61 1.17
C TYR A 69 1.80 1.91 -0.20
N ILE A 70 1.45 0.87 -0.95
CA ILE A 70 0.81 0.90 -2.27
C ILE A 70 -0.68 0.62 -2.11
N CYS A 71 -1.52 1.46 -2.73
CA CYS A 71 -2.96 1.26 -2.84
C CYS A 71 -3.42 1.47 -4.29
N GLY A 72 -4.04 0.44 -4.85
CA GLY A 72 -4.70 0.48 -6.15
C GLY A 72 -6.18 0.15 -5.98
N VAL A 73 -7.05 1.14 -6.19
CA VAL A 73 -8.51 0.95 -6.16
C VAL A 73 -9.01 0.65 -7.56
N ILE A 74 -9.58 -0.54 -7.79
CA ILE A 74 -10.03 -0.99 -9.11
C ILE A 74 -11.23 -0.19 -9.60
N SER A 75 -11.20 0.22 -10.88
CA SER A 75 -12.30 0.93 -11.54
C SER A 75 -13.52 0.04 -11.78
N LYS A 76 -13.30 -1.22 -12.17
CA LYS A 76 -14.38 -2.16 -12.49
C LYS A 76 -15.21 -2.46 -11.24
N GLY A 77 -16.52 -2.21 -11.31
CA GLY A 77 -17.43 -2.43 -10.18
C GLY A 77 -17.40 -1.34 -9.11
N TYR A 78 -16.64 -0.25 -9.30
CA TYR A 78 -16.50 0.84 -8.33
C TYR A 78 -17.84 1.53 -7.99
N SER A 79 -18.65 1.86 -9.00
CA SER A 79 -19.97 2.51 -8.80
C SER A 79 -20.94 1.65 -7.99
N ALA A 80 -20.83 0.32 -8.11
CA ALA A 80 -21.64 -0.64 -7.37
C ALA A 80 -20.98 -1.11 -6.06
N LYS A 81 -19.83 -0.54 -5.68
CA LYS A 81 -19.02 -0.92 -4.51
C LYS A 81 -18.60 -2.40 -4.48
N LYS A 82 -18.49 -3.04 -5.64
CA LYS A 82 -18.08 -4.45 -5.77
C LYS A 82 -16.58 -4.64 -6.00
N ASN A 83 -15.82 -3.55 -6.10
CA ASN A 83 -14.39 -3.56 -6.39
C ASN A 83 -13.51 -3.85 -5.16
N TYR A 84 -14.05 -3.75 -3.94
CA TYR A 84 -13.24 -3.76 -2.72
C TYR A 84 -12.32 -4.99 -2.58
N PRO A 85 -12.78 -6.24 -2.85
CA PRO A 85 -11.92 -7.41 -2.81
C PRO A 85 -10.74 -7.31 -3.79
N HIS A 86 -10.98 -6.73 -4.97
CA HIS A 86 -10.02 -6.62 -6.08
C HIS A 86 -9.01 -5.47 -5.93
N ASN A 87 -9.15 -4.61 -4.90
CA ASN A 87 -8.19 -3.53 -4.71
C ASN A 87 -6.82 -4.10 -4.31
N VAL A 88 -5.75 -3.56 -4.89
CA VAL A 88 -4.37 -3.87 -4.54
C VAL A 88 -4.01 -3.12 -3.27
N HIS A 89 -3.52 -3.85 -2.27
CA HIS A 89 -2.95 -3.30 -1.04
C HIS A 89 -1.66 -4.04 -0.74
N LEU A 90 -0.57 -3.30 -0.65
CA LEU A 90 0.76 -3.85 -0.41
C LEU A 90 1.57 -2.87 0.44
N ALA A 91 2.11 -3.36 1.55
CA ALA A 91 3.09 -2.64 2.34
C ALA A 91 4.47 -3.27 2.17
N ILE A 92 5.49 -2.46 1.98
CA ILE A 92 6.88 -2.88 1.78
C ILE A 92 7.74 -2.18 2.83
N VAL A 93 8.42 -2.96 3.66
CA VAL A 93 9.39 -2.44 4.64
C VAL A 93 10.80 -2.56 4.09
N PRO A 94 11.69 -1.56 4.30
CA PRO A 94 13.08 -1.64 3.86
C PRO A 94 13.78 -2.86 4.47
N LYS A 95 14.43 -3.66 3.62
CA LYS A 95 15.30 -4.76 4.05
C LYS A 95 16.36 -5.02 2.99
N LYS A 96 17.54 -4.44 3.19
CA LYS A 96 18.67 -4.53 2.26
C LYS A 96 19.02 -5.98 1.92
N GLY A 97 19.20 -6.27 0.64
CA GLY A 97 19.51 -7.59 0.11
C GLY A 97 18.32 -8.55 0.01
N ALA A 98 17.14 -8.19 0.54
CA ALA A 98 15.93 -8.99 0.39
C ALA A 98 15.37 -8.87 -1.03
N ARG A 99 14.78 -9.97 -1.50
CA ARG A 99 13.97 -10.01 -2.71
C ARG A 99 12.67 -10.75 -2.43
N CYS A 100 11.55 -10.20 -2.86
CA CYS A 100 10.26 -10.86 -2.74
C CYS A 100 9.37 -10.59 -3.95
N LEU A 101 8.40 -11.48 -4.15
CA LEU A 101 7.41 -11.39 -5.21
C LEU A 101 6.04 -11.23 -4.56
N TYR A 102 5.34 -10.14 -4.89
CA TYR A 102 3.94 -9.97 -4.56
C TYR A 102 3.10 -10.37 -5.77
N GLN A 103 2.12 -11.26 -5.56
CA GLN A 103 1.14 -11.65 -6.57
C GLN A 103 -0.26 -11.49 -6.00
N PHE A 104 -1.13 -10.83 -6.75
CA PHE A 104 -2.53 -10.63 -6.39
C PHE A 104 -3.36 -10.52 -7.66
N GLU A 105 -4.23 -11.51 -7.89
CA GLU A 105 -4.96 -11.66 -9.16
C GLU A 105 -3.98 -11.66 -10.36
N GLU A 106 -4.17 -10.78 -11.34
CA GLU A 106 -3.26 -10.60 -12.48
C GLU A 106 -2.01 -9.75 -12.16
N TRP A 107 -1.96 -9.12 -10.98
CA TRP A 107 -0.91 -8.17 -10.62
C TRP A 107 0.29 -8.86 -10.03
N THR A 108 1.47 -8.49 -10.53
CA THR A 108 2.77 -8.95 -10.06
C THR A 108 3.67 -7.76 -9.79
N ILE A 109 4.32 -7.76 -8.62
CA ILE A 109 5.31 -6.76 -8.22
C ILE A 109 6.53 -7.51 -7.67
N GLU A 110 7.64 -7.48 -8.41
CA GLU A 110 8.95 -7.88 -7.94
C GLU A 110 9.54 -6.76 -7.08
N ILE A 111 10.09 -7.09 -5.92
CA ILE A 111 10.60 -6.14 -4.93
C ILE A 111 12.06 -6.48 -4.62
N GLU A 112 12.93 -5.48 -4.70
CA GLU A 112 14.33 -5.54 -4.28
C GLU A 112 14.56 -4.59 -3.09
N ASP A 113 15.46 -4.97 -2.17
CA ASP A 113 15.80 -4.22 -0.95
C ASP A 113 14.59 -3.93 -0.03
N GLY A 114 13.53 -4.73 -0.16
CA GLY A 114 12.32 -4.63 0.63
C GLY A 114 11.69 -5.99 0.92
N MET A 115 10.87 -6.04 1.97
CA MET A 115 10.02 -7.18 2.31
C MET A 115 8.56 -6.78 2.39
N ILE A 116 7.69 -7.69 1.97
CA ILE A 116 6.24 -7.55 2.16
C ILE A 116 5.95 -7.54 3.67
N SER A 117 5.27 -6.51 4.13
CA SER A 117 4.67 -6.46 5.45
C SER A 117 3.23 -6.92 5.36
N ILE A 118 2.89 -7.94 6.13
CA ILE A 118 1.55 -8.53 6.16
C ILE A 118 0.54 -7.51 6.71
N ILE A 119 -0.66 -7.49 6.10
CA ILE A 119 -1.81 -6.75 6.61
C ILE A 119 -2.55 -7.73 7.53
N PRO A 120 -2.69 -7.44 8.83
CA PRO A 120 -3.37 -8.33 9.75
C PRO A 120 -4.82 -8.57 9.33
N GLU A 121 -5.35 -9.76 9.61
CA GLU A 121 -6.78 -10.03 9.61
C GLU A 121 -7.50 -9.32 10.75
N ILE A 122 -8.83 -9.26 10.68
CA ILE A 122 -9.64 -8.49 11.64
C ILE A 122 -9.43 -9.05 13.05
N GLU A 123 -9.35 -10.36 13.17
CA GLU A 123 -9.18 -11.11 14.41
C GLU A 123 -7.77 -10.95 15.00
N GLU A 124 -6.80 -10.53 14.20
CA GLU A 124 -5.41 -10.26 14.61
C GLU A 124 -5.22 -8.82 15.12
N LEU A 125 -6.24 -7.96 15.01
CA LEU A 125 -6.16 -6.59 15.52
C LEU A 125 -6.15 -6.58 17.06
N PRO A 126 -5.42 -5.65 17.70
CA PRO A 126 -5.50 -5.45 19.14
C PRO A 126 -6.95 -5.22 19.59
N GLU A 127 -7.32 -5.78 20.75
CA GLU A 127 -8.71 -5.80 21.29
C GLU A 127 -9.38 -4.42 21.26
N LYS A 128 -8.65 -3.36 21.63
CA LYS A 128 -9.14 -1.96 21.61
C LYS A 128 -9.63 -1.46 20.24
N TYR A 129 -9.28 -2.14 19.15
CA TYR A 129 -9.68 -1.78 17.79
C TYR A 129 -10.75 -2.72 17.21
N GLN A 130 -11.03 -3.85 17.84
CA GLN A 130 -11.96 -4.86 17.30
C GLN A 130 -13.42 -4.37 17.30
N ASP A 131 -13.79 -3.52 18.28
CA ASP A 131 -15.14 -2.94 18.39
C ASP A 131 -15.34 -1.66 17.56
N LEU A 132 -14.36 -1.27 16.74
CA LEU A 132 -14.52 -0.10 15.87
C LEU A 132 -15.54 -0.37 14.76
N PRO A 133 -16.18 0.69 14.22
CA PRO A 133 -17.12 0.54 13.12
C PRO A 133 -16.52 -0.22 11.91
N GLU A 134 -17.37 -0.94 11.16
CA GLU A 134 -16.96 -1.80 10.04
C GLU A 134 -16.00 -1.11 9.07
N GLN A 135 -16.21 0.18 8.75
CA GLN A 135 -15.36 0.94 7.84
C GLN A 135 -13.91 1.15 8.33
N TYR A 136 -13.65 0.97 9.63
CA TYR A 136 -12.30 0.94 10.21
C TYR A 136 -11.73 -0.47 10.09
N VAL A 137 -12.39 -1.45 10.70
CA VAL A 137 -11.84 -2.82 10.83
C VAL A 137 -11.71 -3.53 9.49
N THR A 138 -12.58 -3.29 8.52
CA THR A 138 -12.45 -3.89 7.19
C THR A 138 -11.35 -3.24 6.35
N CYS A 139 -10.98 -1.98 6.66
CA CYS A 139 -10.05 -1.17 5.86
C CYS A 139 -8.61 -1.70 5.94
N ARG A 140 -8.11 -2.28 4.84
CA ARG A 140 -6.75 -2.84 4.76
C ARG A 140 -5.62 -1.84 5.04
N ILE A 141 -5.84 -0.55 4.78
CA ILE A 141 -4.87 0.51 5.10
C ILE A 141 -4.80 0.70 6.62
N PHE A 142 -5.97 0.82 7.26
CA PHE A 142 -6.06 1.00 8.69
C PHE A 142 -5.53 -0.23 9.44
N ARG A 143 -5.97 -1.44 9.05
CA ARG A 143 -5.47 -2.69 9.63
C ARG A 143 -3.95 -2.80 9.59
N TRP A 144 -3.35 -2.49 8.45
CA TRP A 144 -1.89 -2.48 8.34
C TRP A 144 -1.25 -1.41 9.23
N ALA A 145 -1.80 -0.19 9.25
CA ALA A 145 -1.27 0.90 10.07
C ALA A 145 -1.27 0.55 11.56
N ILE A 146 -2.38 -0.02 12.05
CA ILE A 146 -2.50 -0.52 13.42
C ILE A 146 -1.52 -1.65 13.67
N GLY A 147 -1.55 -2.69 12.82
CA GLY A 147 -0.67 -3.85 12.90
C GLY A 147 0.81 -3.52 12.95
N TYR A 148 1.22 -2.44 12.28
CA TYR A 148 2.62 -2.08 12.14
C TYR A 148 3.11 -1.08 13.20
N PHE A 149 2.26 -0.14 13.64
CA PHE A 149 2.68 0.94 14.54
C PHE A 149 2.14 0.83 15.97
N PHE A 150 1.08 0.06 16.20
CA PHE A 150 0.31 0.09 17.45
C PHE A 150 0.01 -1.30 18.04
N SER A 151 0.61 -2.35 17.46
CA SER A 151 0.58 -3.74 17.96
C SER A 151 1.76 -4.07 18.85
#